data_AF-V9ILC3-F1
#
_entry.id   AF-V9ILC3-F1
#
_cell.length_a   1.000
_cell.length_b   1.000
_cell.length_c   1.000
_cell.angle_alpha   90.00
_cell.angle_beta   90.00
_cell.angle_gamma   90.00
#
_symmetry.space_group_name_H-M   'P 1'
#
loop_
_entity.id
_entity.type
_entity.pdbx_description
1 polymer ?
#
loop_
_entity_poly.entity_id
_entity_poly.type
_entity_poly.pdbx_seq_one_letter_code
_entity_poly.pdbx_strand_id
1 'polypeptide(L)'
;MEAKRLKHSADKECELTAQGMLYLEAVLCFLLTGNAMESDPLTERASFTMYRDTLSLIRYISSKFKSQQNNSPESSIHNKLAILSLFCQSLIYLKLFKMRRHEIKESQKILNDYHQKPAQATTVQPEGQGTPSLSPTPSPAGSVGSVGSQSSGYSSGELANRGAASGQPQPAPYVSVPLNVHNAMAKQNHHFSLLLSCHDLWDQANALVTDKHRDFFIELDEKLGPLTLKSSLRDLVRYVQAGIKKLRDL
;
A
#
# COMPACT_ATOMS: atom_id res chain seq x y z
N MET A 1 27.06 -4.14 -3.96
CA MET A 1 27.61 -3.46 -5.16
C MET A 1 26.88 -3.88 -6.43
N GLU A 2 26.59 -5.17 -6.60
CA GLU A 2 25.98 -5.69 -7.84
C GLU A 2 24.60 -5.11 -8.18
N ALA A 3 23.67 -5.02 -7.22
CA ALA A 3 22.34 -4.46 -7.45
C ALA A 3 22.37 -3.02 -8.02
N LYS A 4 23.26 -2.18 -7.46
CA LYS A 4 23.44 -0.81 -7.95
C LYS A 4 24.03 -0.81 -9.36
N ARG A 5 25.04 -1.65 -9.62
CA ARG A 5 25.65 -1.77 -10.95
C ARG A 5 24.61 -2.14 -12.01
N LEU A 6 23.81 -3.17 -11.77
CA LEU A 6 22.75 -3.62 -12.66
C LEU A 6 21.69 -2.55 -12.90
N LYS A 7 21.26 -1.83 -11.85
CA LYS A 7 20.34 -0.70 -12.00
C LYS A 7 20.92 0.40 -12.91
N HIS A 8 22.17 0.83 -12.69
CA HIS A 8 22.78 1.86 -13.52
C HIS A 8 23.03 1.39 -14.97
N SER A 9 23.27 0.10 -15.17
CA SER A 9 23.32 -0.49 -16.51
C SER A 9 21.95 -0.42 -17.19
N ALA A 10 20.87 -0.74 -16.46
CA ALA A 10 19.50 -0.63 -16.98
C ALA A 10 19.12 0.83 -17.32
N ASP A 11 19.54 1.80 -16.49
CA ASP A 11 19.30 3.23 -16.74
C ASP A 11 19.93 3.73 -18.06
N LYS A 12 20.94 3.01 -18.59
CA LYS A 12 21.64 3.32 -19.84
C LYS A 12 21.17 2.47 -21.03
N GLU A 13 20.34 1.47 -20.79
CA GLU A 13 19.88 0.54 -21.81
C GLU A 13 18.74 1.17 -22.62
N CYS A 14 18.81 1.03 -23.95
CA CYS A 14 17.85 1.60 -24.88
C CYS A 14 16.75 0.60 -25.26
N GLU A 15 17.09 -0.69 -25.30
CA GLU A 15 16.13 -1.74 -25.63
C GLU A 15 15.29 -2.07 -24.39
N LEU A 16 13.96 -1.91 -24.52
CA LEU A 16 13.04 -1.98 -23.38
C LEU A 16 13.09 -3.35 -22.68
N THR A 17 13.16 -4.44 -23.43
CA THR A 17 13.18 -5.80 -22.86
C THR A 17 14.44 -6.02 -22.03
N ALA A 18 15.62 -5.73 -22.57
CA ALA A 18 16.91 -5.83 -21.93
C ALA A 18 16.99 -4.91 -20.71
N GLN A 19 16.50 -3.68 -20.85
CA GLN A 19 16.36 -2.75 -19.73
C GLN A 19 15.50 -3.37 -18.62
N GLY A 20 14.35 -3.96 -18.97
CA GLY A 20 13.46 -4.59 -18.02
C GLY A 20 14.07 -5.82 -17.33
N MET A 21 14.81 -6.64 -18.08
CA MET A 21 15.53 -7.78 -17.51
C MET A 21 16.63 -7.31 -16.54
N LEU A 22 17.45 -6.32 -16.90
CA LEU A 22 18.51 -5.78 -16.05
C LEU A 22 17.95 -5.16 -14.76
N TYR A 23 16.86 -4.41 -14.88
CA TYR A 23 16.15 -3.87 -13.73
C TYR A 23 15.59 -4.96 -12.83
N LEU A 24 14.99 -6.01 -13.40
CA LEU A 24 14.45 -7.12 -12.63
C LEU A 24 15.58 -7.87 -11.91
N GLU A 25 16.73 -8.09 -12.55
CA GLU A 25 17.92 -8.64 -11.86
C GLU A 25 18.39 -7.75 -10.70
N ALA A 26 18.43 -6.43 -10.91
CA ALA A 26 18.77 -5.50 -9.83
C ALA A 26 17.80 -5.62 -8.65
N VAL A 27 16.50 -5.73 -8.93
CA VAL A 27 15.45 -6.00 -7.94
C VAL A 27 15.75 -7.29 -7.18
N LEU A 28 16.06 -8.40 -7.86
CA LEU A 28 16.36 -9.66 -7.21
C LEU A 28 17.60 -9.56 -6.30
N CYS A 29 18.64 -8.83 -6.71
CA CYS A 29 19.80 -8.56 -5.86
C CYS A 29 19.42 -7.73 -4.62
N PHE A 30 18.54 -6.73 -4.75
CA PHE A 30 18.04 -5.98 -3.60
C PHE A 30 17.20 -6.86 -2.66
N LEU A 31 16.39 -7.78 -3.19
CA LEU A 31 15.63 -8.74 -2.37
C LEU A 31 16.54 -9.67 -1.56
N LEU A 32 17.60 -10.21 -2.17
CA LEU A 32 18.58 -11.03 -1.47
C LEU A 32 19.34 -10.21 -0.41
N THR A 33 19.67 -8.95 -0.71
CA THR A 33 20.30 -8.04 0.24
C THR A 33 19.39 -7.80 1.44
N GLY A 34 18.11 -7.47 1.20
CA GLY A 34 17.12 -7.33 2.27
C GLY A 34 16.98 -8.61 3.08
N ASN A 35 16.96 -9.78 2.43
CA ASN A 35 16.83 -11.07 3.12
C ASN A 35 18.07 -11.40 3.98
N ALA A 36 19.25 -10.94 3.60
CA ALA A 36 20.46 -11.10 4.39
C ALA A 36 20.48 -10.15 5.60
N MET A 37 19.91 -8.95 5.46
CA MET A 37 19.78 -8.00 6.56
C MET A 37 18.77 -8.48 7.61
N GLU A 38 17.68 -9.15 7.20
CA GLU A 38 16.65 -9.61 8.13
C GLU A 38 17.13 -10.55 9.25
N SER A 39 18.23 -11.28 9.06
CA SER A 39 18.74 -12.17 10.11
C SER A 39 19.39 -11.44 11.28
N ASP A 40 19.69 -10.15 11.13
CA ASP A 40 20.30 -9.32 12.18
C ASP A 40 19.26 -8.33 12.76
N PRO A 41 18.93 -8.42 14.07
CA PRO A 41 18.02 -7.48 14.74
C PRO A 41 18.41 -6.01 14.56
N LEU A 42 19.71 -5.70 14.44
CA LEU A 42 20.19 -4.32 14.24
C LEU A 42 19.79 -3.77 12.87
N THR A 43 19.60 -4.64 11.88
CA THR A 43 19.32 -4.24 10.50
C THR A 43 17.90 -4.57 10.05
N GLU A 44 17.03 -5.09 10.93
CA GLU A 44 15.62 -5.39 10.63
C GLU A 44 14.83 -4.16 10.12
N ARG A 45 15.04 -2.98 10.72
CA ARG A 45 14.38 -1.75 10.22
C ARG A 45 14.89 -1.34 8.84
N ALA A 46 16.18 -1.56 8.58
CA ALA A 46 16.80 -1.28 7.30
C ALA A 46 16.37 -2.29 6.23
N SER A 47 16.14 -3.56 6.58
CA SER A 47 15.64 -4.60 5.66
C SER A 47 14.21 -4.29 5.22
N PHE A 48 13.34 -3.84 6.13
CA PHE A 48 12.00 -3.38 5.75
C PHE A 48 12.06 -2.22 4.74
N THR A 49 12.94 -1.27 4.98
CA THR A 49 13.15 -0.12 4.09
C THR A 49 13.66 -0.58 2.72
N MET A 50 14.61 -1.52 2.69
CA MET A 50 15.11 -2.14 1.46
C MET A 50 13.97 -2.75 0.63
N TYR A 51 13.07 -3.53 1.24
CA TYR A 51 11.93 -4.11 0.53
C TYR A 51 10.94 -3.06 0.01
N ARG A 52 10.62 -2.04 0.83
CA ARG A 52 9.71 -0.96 0.42
C ARG A 52 10.26 -0.17 -0.77
N ASP A 53 11.56 0.14 -0.74
CA ASP A 53 12.21 0.90 -1.81
C ASP A 53 12.35 0.02 -3.07
N THR A 54 12.64 -1.27 -2.90
CA THR A 54 12.63 -2.26 -3.98
C THR A 54 11.25 -2.37 -4.63
N LEU A 55 10.17 -2.39 -3.82
CA LEU A 55 8.80 -2.42 -4.31
C LEU A 55 8.47 -1.17 -5.15
N SER A 56 8.88 0.01 -4.66
CA SER A 56 8.69 1.27 -5.38
C SER A 56 9.41 1.25 -6.73
N LEU A 57 10.65 0.72 -6.75
CA LEU A 57 11.46 0.57 -7.95
C LEU A 57 10.76 -0.32 -8.99
N ILE A 58 10.40 -1.55 -8.63
CA ILE A 58 9.78 -2.50 -9.58
C ILE A 58 8.41 -1.99 -10.08
N ARG A 59 7.63 -1.29 -9.25
CA ARG A 59 6.36 -0.66 -9.67
C ARG A 59 6.59 0.43 -10.70
N TYR A 60 7.55 1.33 -10.44
CA TYR A 60 7.92 2.40 -11.37
C TYR A 60 8.35 1.82 -12.72
N ILE A 61 9.25 0.84 -12.71
CA ILE A 61 9.75 0.21 -13.92
C ILE A 61 8.63 -0.52 -14.68
N SER A 62 7.79 -1.28 -13.98
CA SER A 62 6.64 -1.97 -14.61
C SER A 62 5.64 -1.01 -15.24
N SER A 63 5.44 0.18 -14.65
CA SER A 63 4.57 1.20 -15.24
C SER A 63 5.10 1.77 -16.56
N LYS A 64 6.42 1.88 -16.70
CA LYS A 64 7.06 2.30 -17.96
C LYS A 64 6.84 1.28 -19.07
N PHE A 65 6.89 -0.01 -18.76
CA PHE A 65 6.65 -1.08 -19.73
C PHE A 65 5.19 -1.19 -20.18
N LYS A 66 4.22 -1.02 -19.27
CA LYS A 66 2.78 -1.05 -19.62
C LYS A 66 2.37 0.07 -20.58
N SER A 67 3.08 1.20 -20.58
CA SER A 67 2.76 2.37 -21.42
C SER A 67 3.09 2.22 -22.91
N GLN A 68 3.85 1.20 -23.31
CA GLN A 68 4.44 1.09 -24.66
C GLN A 68 3.99 -0.17 -25.41
N GLN A 69 2.97 -0.87 -24.90
CA GLN A 69 2.59 -2.20 -25.36
C GLN A 69 1.75 -2.13 -26.65
N ASN A 70 2.43 -2.03 -27.79
CA ASN A 70 1.83 -2.26 -29.11
C ASN A 70 1.77 -3.78 -29.40
N ASN A 71 0.75 -4.21 -30.14
CA ASN A 71 0.47 -5.61 -30.49
C ASN A 71 1.52 -6.19 -31.49
N SER A 72 2.78 -6.32 -31.10
CA SER A 72 3.86 -6.97 -31.88
C SER A 72 4.21 -8.37 -31.36
N PRO A 73 4.96 -9.19 -32.12
CA PRO A 73 5.49 -10.48 -31.64
C PRO A 73 6.40 -10.37 -30.40
N GLU A 74 7.10 -9.23 -30.21
CA GLU A 74 7.87 -8.95 -28.98
C GLU A 74 6.98 -8.88 -27.73
N SER A 75 5.67 -8.71 -27.91
CA SER A 75 4.66 -8.77 -26.84
C SER A 75 4.76 -10.06 -26.02
N SER A 76 5.17 -11.20 -26.61
CA SER A 76 5.30 -12.46 -25.85
C SER A 76 6.41 -12.40 -24.78
N ILE A 77 7.57 -11.82 -25.11
CA ILE A 77 8.68 -11.67 -24.16
C ILE A 77 8.32 -10.61 -23.12
N HIS A 78 7.75 -9.48 -23.55
CA HIS A 78 7.29 -8.44 -22.63
C HIS A 78 6.23 -8.96 -21.65
N ASN A 79 5.28 -9.79 -22.10
CA ASN A 79 4.26 -10.39 -21.24
C ASN A 79 4.86 -11.34 -20.21
N LYS A 80 5.77 -12.23 -20.62
CA LYS A 80 6.49 -13.13 -19.70
C LYS A 80 7.26 -12.34 -18.64
N LEU A 81 7.97 -11.29 -19.06
CA LEU A 81 8.70 -10.41 -18.15
C LEU A 81 7.76 -9.64 -17.20
N ALA A 82 6.62 -9.17 -17.70
CA ALA A 82 5.60 -8.52 -16.89
C ALA A 82 5.00 -9.46 -15.83
N ILE A 83 4.71 -10.71 -16.19
CA ILE A 83 4.22 -11.74 -15.27
C ILE A 83 5.25 -12.00 -14.17
N LEU A 84 6.52 -12.19 -14.52
CA LEU A 84 7.61 -12.35 -13.55
C LEU A 84 7.72 -11.14 -12.61
N SER A 85 7.57 -9.92 -13.15
CA SER A 85 7.56 -8.70 -12.35
C SER A 85 6.37 -8.63 -11.38
N LEU A 86 5.18 -9.08 -11.80
CA LEU A 86 4.00 -9.12 -10.95
C LEU A 86 4.15 -10.13 -9.81
N PHE A 87 4.72 -11.31 -10.06
CA PHE A 87 5.06 -12.26 -9.01
C PHE A 87 6.03 -11.68 -7.99
N CYS A 88 7.05 -10.94 -8.44
CA CYS A 88 7.95 -10.20 -7.55
C CYS A 88 7.17 -9.19 -6.70
N GLN A 89 6.37 -8.31 -7.31
CA GLN A 89 5.62 -7.29 -6.59
C GLN A 89 4.70 -7.90 -5.53
N SER A 90 3.93 -8.94 -5.92
CA SER A 90 3.01 -9.63 -5.02
C SER A 90 3.72 -10.19 -3.78
N LEU A 91 4.81 -10.93 -3.96
CA LEU A 91 5.52 -11.54 -2.84
C LEU A 91 6.30 -10.50 -1.99
N ILE A 92 6.70 -9.37 -2.56
CA ILE A 92 7.26 -8.25 -1.78
C ILE A 92 6.17 -7.60 -0.92
N TYR A 93 4.96 -7.38 -1.44
CA TYR A 93 3.82 -6.92 -0.64
C TYR A 93 3.52 -7.88 0.51
N LEU A 94 3.49 -9.19 0.23
CA LEU A 94 3.29 -10.21 1.25
C LEU A 94 4.40 -10.19 2.31
N LYS A 95 5.64 -9.98 1.88
CA LYS A 95 6.79 -9.86 2.77
C LYS A 95 6.63 -8.68 3.73
N LEU A 96 6.33 -7.50 3.20
CA LEU A 96 6.11 -6.28 4.00
C LEU A 96 4.97 -6.49 5.01
N PHE A 97 3.87 -7.11 4.60
CA PHE A 97 2.77 -7.48 5.49
C PHE A 97 3.22 -8.43 6.61
N LYS A 98 3.95 -9.51 6.26
CA LYS A 98 4.44 -10.50 7.24
C LYS A 98 5.40 -9.89 8.27
N MET A 99 6.25 -8.94 7.89
CA MET A 99 7.15 -8.24 8.82
C MET A 99 6.38 -7.42 9.87
N ARG A 100 5.20 -6.90 9.52
CA ARG A 100 4.34 -6.09 10.40
C ARG A 100 3.31 -6.91 11.18
N ARG A 101 3.43 -8.24 11.20
CA ARG A 101 2.44 -9.14 11.82
C ARG A 101 2.18 -8.84 13.30
N HIS A 102 3.19 -8.39 14.03
CA HIS A 102 3.03 -8.00 15.44
C HIS A 102 2.16 -6.73 15.57
N GLU A 103 2.47 -5.67 14.82
CA GLU A 103 1.71 -4.41 14.80
C GLU A 103 0.26 -4.62 14.36
N ILE A 104 0.02 -5.56 13.43
CA ILE A 104 -1.32 -5.96 12.99
C ILE A 104 -2.12 -6.57 14.15
N LYS A 105 -1.52 -7.50 14.90
CA LYS A 105 -2.18 -8.15 16.05
C LYS A 105 -2.48 -7.15 17.17
N GLU A 106 -1.56 -6.22 17.45
CA GLU A 106 -1.77 -5.15 18.42
C GLU A 106 -2.93 -4.23 18.01
N SER A 107 -2.93 -3.78 16.75
CA SER A 107 -4.01 -2.94 16.21
C SER A 107 -5.35 -3.68 16.26
N GLN A 108 -5.37 -4.96 15.88
CA GLN A 108 -6.56 -5.80 15.95
C GLN A 108 -7.10 -5.93 17.38
N LYS A 109 -6.22 -6.09 18.38
CA LYS A 109 -6.62 -6.15 19.79
C LYS A 109 -7.31 -4.86 20.23
N ILE A 110 -6.71 -3.69 19.93
CA ILE A 110 -7.27 -2.37 20.28
C ILE A 110 -8.68 -2.20 19.68
N LEU A 111 -8.86 -2.61 18.42
CA LEU A 111 -10.13 -2.48 17.72
C LEU A 111 -11.19 -3.45 18.25
N ASN A 112 -10.80 -4.70 18.55
CA ASN A 112 -11.71 -5.66 19.16
C ASN A 112 -12.19 -5.19 20.54
N ASP A 113 -11.27 -4.70 21.38
CA ASP A 113 -11.59 -4.18 22.71
C ASP A 113 -12.50 -2.93 22.63
N TYR A 114 -12.33 -2.10 21.58
CA TYR A 114 -13.18 -0.94 21.33
C TYR A 114 -14.60 -1.35 20.88
N HIS A 115 -14.73 -2.27 19.93
CA HIS A 115 -16.03 -2.71 19.41
C HIS A 115 -16.86 -3.51 20.42
N GLN A 116 -16.24 -4.09 21.44
CA GLN A 116 -16.96 -4.76 22.54
C GLN A 116 -17.59 -3.77 23.53
N LYS A 117 -17.13 -2.52 23.58
CA LYS A 117 -17.75 -1.50 24.43
C LYS A 117 -18.99 -0.97 23.72
N PRO A 118 -20.16 -0.88 24.37
CA PRO A 118 -21.34 -0.27 23.76
C PRO A 118 -21.00 1.15 23.33
N ALA A 119 -21.21 1.46 22.05
CA ALA A 119 -20.95 2.78 21.48
C ALA A 119 -21.79 3.83 22.23
N GLN A 120 -21.16 4.60 23.11
CA GLN A 120 -21.79 5.79 23.66
C GLN A 120 -21.83 6.81 22.52
N ALA A 121 -23.00 7.00 21.92
CA ALA A 121 -23.22 8.08 20.98
C ALA A 121 -23.03 9.41 21.73
N THR A 122 -21.88 10.05 21.55
CA THR A 122 -21.63 11.37 22.11
C THR A 122 -22.42 12.39 21.30
N THR A 123 -23.62 12.76 21.75
CA THR A 123 -24.28 13.98 21.28
C THR A 123 -23.48 15.17 21.81
N VAL A 124 -22.69 15.81 20.94
CA VAL A 124 -22.14 17.15 21.19
C VAL A 124 -23.31 18.11 21.01
N GLN A 125 -23.89 18.56 22.12
CA GLN A 125 -24.86 19.66 22.07
C GLN A 125 -24.13 20.93 21.60
N PRO A 126 -24.70 21.72 20.68
CA PRO A 126 -24.15 23.02 20.34
C PRO A 126 -24.27 23.93 21.58
N GLU A 127 -23.16 24.49 22.06
CA GLU A 127 -23.18 25.51 23.11
C GLU A 127 -23.96 26.74 22.61
N GLY A 128 -25.12 27.02 23.23
CA GLY A 128 -25.96 28.17 22.90
C GLY A 128 -27.04 28.47 23.95
N GLN A 129 -26.70 29.41 24.85
CA GLN A 129 -27.57 30.32 25.63
C GLN A 129 -28.58 29.75 26.67
N GLY A 130 -28.45 30.17 27.95
CA GLY A 130 -29.66 30.42 28.77
C GLY A 130 -29.73 30.29 30.31
N THR A 131 -28.68 30.53 31.13
CA THR A 131 -28.72 30.96 32.59
C THR A 131 -29.43 30.10 33.68
N PRO A 132 -29.25 30.38 35.00
CA PRO A 132 -28.01 30.61 35.78
C PRO A 132 -27.91 29.62 36.97
N SER A 133 -26.70 29.22 37.38
CA SER A 133 -26.50 28.64 38.73
C SER A 133 -25.29 29.26 39.41
N LEU A 134 -25.53 29.66 40.65
CA LEU A 134 -24.71 30.49 41.52
C LEU A 134 -23.60 29.65 42.16
N SER A 135 -22.34 30.07 42.03
CA SER A 135 -21.41 30.25 43.16
C SER A 135 -19.99 30.63 42.68
N PRO A 136 -19.22 31.35 43.52
CA PRO A 136 -18.11 32.18 43.09
C PRO A 136 -16.76 31.46 43.25
N THR A 137 -15.77 31.74 42.41
CA THR A 137 -14.37 32.00 42.83
C THR A 137 -13.48 32.38 41.63
N PRO A 138 -12.42 33.18 41.86
CA PRO A 138 -11.90 34.12 40.88
C PRO A 138 -10.74 33.57 40.03
N SER A 139 -10.62 34.09 38.81
CA SER A 139 -9.44 33.97 37.93
C SER A 139 -8.23 34.73 38.49
N PRO A 140 -7.05 34.51 37.89
CA PRO A 140 -6.45 35.65 37.19
C PRO A 140 -5.90 35.32 35.79
N ALA A 141 -6.35 36.17 34.85
CA ALA A 141 -5.67 36.79 33.72
C ALA A 141 -4.52 36.10 32.96
N GLY A 142 -4.65 36.12 31.63
CA GLY A 142 -3.57 36.57 30.75
C GLY A 142 -3.33 35.71 29.51
N SER A 143 -3.96 36.05 28.38
CA SER A 143 -3.25 36.33 27.13
C SER A 143 -4.22 36.67 25.99
N VAL A 144 -3.95 37.83 25.41
CA VAL A 144 -4.61 38.45 24.28
C VAL A 144 -4.20 37.78 22.97
N GLY A 145 -5.14 37.75 22.01
CA GLY A 145 -4.82 37.69 20.58
C GLY A 145 -5.04 36.34 19.90
N SER A 146 -6.19 36.16 19.25
CA SER A 146 -6.20 36.15 17.78
C SER A 146 -7.61 36.21 17.23
N VAL A 147 -7.80 37.18 16.37
CA VAL A 147 -9.02 37.49 15.62
C VAL A 147 -9.41 36.34 14.69
N GLY A 148 -10.71 36.05 14.65
CA GLY A 148 -11.30 34.98 13.88
C GLY A 148 -11.11 35.17 12.37
N SER A 149 -10.70 34.08 11.72
CA SER A 149 -10.77 33.95 10.26
C SER A 149 -12.16 33.46 9.87
N GLN A 150 -12.94 34.39 9.31
CA GLN A 150 -14.20 34.13 8.60
C GLN A 150 -13.88 33.73 7.15
N SER A 151 -14.31 32.54 6.73
CA SER A 151 -14.44 32.10 5.33
C SER A 151 -15.07 30.69 5.36
N SER A 152 -16.08 30.29 4.59
CA SER A 152 -16.75 30.87 3.44
C SER A 152 -18.14 30.22 3.35
N GLY A 153 -19.20 31.02 3.45
CA GLY A 153 -20.56 30.59 3.16
C GLY A 153 -20.93 31.00 1.74
N TYR A 154 -21.10 30.02 0.84
CA TYR A 154 -21.79 30.22 -0.42
C TYR A 154 -23.19 29.61 -0.28
N SER A 155 -24.22 30.44 -0.39
CA SER A 155 -25.54 30.01 -0.86
C SER A 155 -26.35 31.24 -1.21
N SER A 156 -26.34 31.60 -2.48
CA SER A 156 -27.34 32.47 -3.09
C SER A 156 -28.62 31.66 -3.33
N GLY A 157 -29.77 32.26 -3.04
CA GLY A 157 -31.08 31.71 -3.40
C GLY A 157 -32.20 32.49 -2.72
N GLU A 158 -32.93 33.25 -3.51
CA GLU A 158 -33.84 34.33 -3.14
C GLU A 158 -35.15 33.93 -2.42
N LEU A 159 -35.65 34.92 -1.66
CA LEU A 159 -37.04 35.40 -1.51
C LEU A 159 -38.22 34.42 -1.27
N ALA A 160 -39.05 34.87 -0.31
CA ALA A 160 -40.49 34.68 -0.17
C ALA A 160 -40.98 33.69 0.90
N ASN A 161 -41.25 34.31 2.05
CA ASN A 161 -42.20 33.96 3.10
C ASN A 161 -43.41 33.09 2.65
N ARG A 162 -43.41 31.79 3.00
CA ARG A 162 -44.62 30.99 3.30
C ARG A 162 -44.27 29.91 4.33
N GLY A 163 -45.16 29.73 5.30
CA GLY A 163 -44.89 28.98 6.54
C GLY A 163 -44.81 27.47 6.40
N ALA A 164 -44.65 26.86 7.59
CA ALA A 164 -44.63 25.42 7.89
C ALA A 164 -43.30 24.69 7.59
N ALA A 165 -42.46 24.60 8.62
CA ALA A 165 -41.83 23.38 9.14
C ALA A 165 -40.57 23.79 9.93
N SER A 166 -40.57 23.58 11.24
CA SER A 166 -39.36 23.61 12.06
C SER A 166 -38.48 22.40 11.71
N GLY A 167 -37.83 22.46 10.55
CA GLY A 167 -36.81 21.51 10.13
C GLY A 167 -35.44 22.15 10.29
N GLN A 168 -34.93 22.21 11.53
CA GLN A 168 -33.48 22.40 11.69
C GLN A 168 -32.78 21.29 10.90
N PRO A 169 -31.75 21.59 10.07
CA PRO A 169 -30.95 20.54 9.47
C PRO A 169 -30.37 19.72 10.61
N GLN A 170 -30.86 18.48 10.76
CA GLN A 170 -30.32 17.52 11.72
C GLN A 170 -28.81 17.44 11.46
N PRO A 171 -27.94 17.74 12.44
CA PRO A 171 -26.51 17.55 12.25
C PRO A 171 -26.28 16.10 11.85
N ALA A 172 -25.48 15.88 10.79
CA ALA A 172 -25.15 14.54 10.36
C ALA A 172 -24.64 13.73 11.57
N PRO A 173 -25.10 12.47 11.75
CA PRO A 173 -24.66 11.68 12.89
C PRO A 173 -23.15 11.52 12.82
N TYR A 174 -22.43 12.09 13.79
CA TYR A 174 -21.00 11.91 13.96
C TYR A 174 -20.75 10.97 15.14
N VAL A 175 -19.70 10.16 15.03
CA VAL A 175 -19.26 9.26 16.09
C VAL A 175 -17.87 9.70 16.51
N SER A 176 -17.71 10.07 17.78
CA SER A 176 -16.40 10.38 18.33
C SER A 176 -15.63 9.08 18.58
N VAL A 177 -14.39 9.01 18.08
CA VAL A 177 -13.52 7.84 18.21
C VAL A 177 -12.26 8.24 18.97
N PRO A 178 -11.85 7.51 20.02
CA PRO A 178 -10.59 7.76 20.69
C PRO A 178 -9.39 7.75 19.73
N LEU A 179 -8.44 8.66 19.91
CA LEU A 179 -7.32 8.84 18.97
C LEU A 179 -6.49 7.56 18.78
N ASN A 180 -6.28 6.77 19.83
CA ASN A 180 -5.57 5.49 19.75
C ASN A 180 -6.33 4.47 18.88
N VAL A 181 -7.66 4.46 18.94
CA VAL A 181 -8.53 3.61 18.11
C VAL A 181 -8.48 4.08 16.66
N HIS A 182 -8.62 5.38 16.40
CA HIS A 182 -8.46 5.94 15.05
C HIS A 182 -7.11 5.58 14.44
N ASN A 183 -6.02 5.71 15.19
CA ASN A 183 -4.69 5.32 14.73
C ASN A 183 -4.57 3.82 14.46
N ALA A 184 -5.19 2.98 15.29
CA ALA A 184 -5.25 1.53 15.05
C ALA A 184 -6.05 1.20 13.77
N MET A 185 -7.17 1.89 13.51
CA MET A 185 -7.95 1.76 12.27
C MET A 185 -7.11 2.14 11.05
N ALA A 186 -6.42 3.28 11.09
CA ALA A 186 -5.56 3.74 9.99
C ALA A 186 -4.41 2.75 9.70
N LYS A 187 -3.74 2.26 10.75
CA LYS A 187 -2.69 1.23 10.63
C LYS A 187 -3.24 -0.08 10.06
N GLN A 188 -4.39 -0.54 10.56
CA GLN A 188 -5.01 -1.77 10.07
C GLN A 188 -5.39 -1.65 8.59
N ASN A 189 -5.98 -0.51 8.17
CA ASN A 189 -6.32 -0.26 6.78
C ASN A 189 -5.08 -0.28 5.86
N HIS A 190 -3.98 0.32 6.31
CA HIS A 190 -2.71 0.26 5.58
C HIS A 190 -2.22 -1.19 5.41
N HIS A 191 -2.23 -1.99 6.49
CA HIS A 191 -1.79 -3.38 6.42
C HIS A 191 -2.71 -4.24 5.53
N PHE A 192 -4.02 -4.03 5.58
CA PHE A 192 -4.94 -4.71 4.67
C PHE A 192 -4.72 -4.30 3.21
N SER A 193 -4.38 -3.03 2.95
CA SER A 193 -4.05 -2.57 1.60
C SER A 193 -2.82 -3.30 1.04
N LEU A 194 -1.81 -3.60 1.87
CA LEU A 194 -0.65 -4.41 1.46
C LEU A 194 -1.07 -5.84 1.09
N LEU A 195 -1.91 -6.47 1.92
CA LEU A 195 -2.37 -7.84 1.68
C LEU A 195 -3.27 -7.93 0.45
N LEU A 196 -4.19 -6.98 0.28
CA LEU A 196 -5.05 -6.88 -0.89
C LEU A 196 -4.21 -6.71 -2.16
N SER A 197 -3.26 -5.76 -2.15
CA SER A 197 -2.34 -5.56 -3.28
C SER A 197 -1.54 -6.81 -3.62
N CYS A 198 -1.13 -7.59 -2.61
CA CYS A 198 -0.46 -8.87 -2.84
C CYS A 198 -1.35 -9.83 -3.63
N HIS A 199 -2.58 -10.05 -3.19
CA HIS A 199 -3.51 -10.98 -3.85
C HIS A 199 -3.92 -10.49 -5.24
N ASP A 200 -4.27 -9.21 -5.40
CA ASP A 200 -4.66 -8.65 -6.69
C ASP A 200 -3.55 -8.80 -7.74
N LEU A 201 -2.30 -8.54 -7.36
CA LEU A 201 -1.15 -8.68 -8.26
C LEU A 201 -0.82 -10.14 -8.56
N TRP A 202 -1.02 -11.04 -7.58
CA TRP A 202 -0.85 -12.48 -7.78
C TRP A 202 -1.86 -13.02 -8.78
N ASP A 203 -3.14 -12.66 -8.60
CA ASP A 203 -4.22 -13.09 -9.47
C ASP A 203 -4.09 -12.45 -10.86
N GLN A 204 -3.65 -11.19 -10.95
CA GLN A 204 -3.30 -10.56 -12.21
C GLN A 204 -2.16 -11.30 -12.93
N ALA A 205 -1.11 -11.72 -12.21
CA ALA A 205 -0.02 -12.50 -12.79
C ALA A 205 -0.54 -13.82 -13.37
N ASN A 206 -1.34 -14.57 -12.60
CA ASN A 206 -1.91 -15.84 -13.05
C ASN A 206 -2.89 -15.66 -14.22
N ALA A 207 -3.72 -14.62 -14.20
CA ALA A 207 -4.66 -14.35 -15.29
C ALA A 207 -3.97 -13.95 -16.59
N LEU A 208 -2.82 -13.28 -16.49
CA LEU A 208 -1.96 -13.03 -17.65
C LEU A 208 -1.31 -14.32 -18.17
N VAL A 209 -1.32 -15.41 -17.39
CA VAL A 209 -0.86 -16.72 -17.86
C VAL A 209 -1.94 -17.40 -18.75
N THR A 210 -2.07 -16.96 -20.01
CA THR A 210 -2.74 -17.63 -21.16
C THR A 210 -1.99 -18.84 -21.79
N ASP A 211 -2.61 -19.55 -22.74
CA ASP A 211 -1.96 -20.70 -23.41
C ASP A 211 -0.66 -20.32 -24.16
N LYS A 212 -0.51 -19.06 -24.62
CA LYS A 212 0.62 -18.63 -25.46
C LYS A 212 1.98 -18.58 -24.77
N HIS A 213 2.02 -18.49 -23.45
CA HIS A 213 3.28 -18.49 -22.70
C HIS A 213 3.23 -19.57 -21.59
N ARG A 214 2.22 -20.44 -21.58
CA ARG A 214 2.02 -21.42 -20.50
C ARG A 214 3.20 -22.37 -20.39
N ASP A 215 3.68 -22.88 -21.52
CA ASP A 215 4.84 -23.78 -21.59
C ASP A 215 6.09 -23.17 -20.95
N PHE A 216 6.29 -21.86 -21.13
CA PHE A 216 7.40 -21.15 -20.50
C PHE A 216 7.39 -21.30 -18.97
N PHE A 217 6.23 -21.13 -18.34
CA PHE A 217 6.07 -21.24 -16.88
C PHE A 217 5.99 -22.69 -16.40
N ILE A 218 5.40 -23.60 -17.19
CA ILE A 218 5.41 -25.04 -16.89
C ILE A 218 6.86 -25.54 -16.77
N GLU A 219 7.72 -25.22 -17.73
CA GLU A 219 9.13 -25.65 -17.67
C GLU A 219 9.89 -25.03 -16.48
N LEU A 220 9.53 -23.81 -16.06
CA LEU A 220 10.09 -23.22 -14.84
C LEU A 220 9.60 -23.97 -13.59
N ASP A 221 8.31 -24.30 -13.54
CA ASP A 221 7.69 -25.04 -12.44
C ASP A 221 8.24 -26.47 -12.33
N GLU A 222 8.47 -27.16 -13.46
CA GLU A 222 9.08 -28.49 -13.48
C GLU A 222 10.51 -28.48 -12.94
N LYS A 223 11.27 -27.40 -13.22
CA LYS A 223 12.68 -27.31 -12.83
C LYS A 223 12.89 -26.82 -11.39
N LEU A 224 12.05 -25.91 -10.92
CA LEU A 224 12.26 -25.20 -9.65
C LEU A 224 11.14 -25.41 -8.63
N GLY A 225 10.08 -26.12 -9.02
CA GLY A 225 8.83 -26.19 -8.30
C GLY A 225 7.93 -24.99 -8.60
N PRO A 226 6.59 -25.15 -8.48
CA PRO A 226 5.65 -24.07 -8.75
C PRO A 226 5.79 -22.95 -7.73
N LEU A 227 5.77 -21.71 -8.22
CA LEU A 227 5.76 -20.54 -7.34
C LEU A 227 4.37 -20.39 -6.70
N THR A 228 4.34 -20.17 -5.38
CA THR A 228 3.10 -19.98 -4.62
C THR A 228 3.24 -18.81 -3.65
N LEU A 229 2.13 -18.33 -3.08
CA LEU A 229 2.15 -17.35 -1.98
C LEU A 229 2.87 -17.85 -0.70
N LYS A 230 3.16 -19.16 -0.63
CA LYS A 230 3.93 -19.77 0.46
C LYS A 230 5.43 -19.82 0.17
N SER A 231 5.84 -19.63 -1.09
CA SER A 231 7.24 -19.67 -1.50
C SER A 231 8.06 -18.59 -0.79
N SER A 232 9.32 -18.90 -0.50
CA SER A 232 10.23 -17.93 0.12
C SER A 232 10.70 -16.89 -0.90
N LEU A 233 11.23 -15.76 -0.43
CA LEU A 233 11.89 -14.79 -1.33
C LEU A 233 13.07 -15.41 -2.08
N ARG A 234 13.75 -16.40 -1.50
CA ARG A 234 14.85 -17.10 -2.18
C ARG A 234 14.33 -17.96 -3.33
N ASP A 235 13.19 -18.61 -3.14
CA ASP A 235 12.56 -19.41 -4.21
C ASP A 235 12.07 -18.51 -5.34
N LEU A 236 11.43 -17.39 -5.00
CA LEU A 236 11.10 -16.34 -5.97
C LEU A 236 12.32 -15.88 -6.76
N VAL A 237 13.42 -15.56 -6.07
CA VAL A 237 14.64 -15.07 -6.75
C VAL A 237 15.18 -16.12 -7.71
N ARG A 238 15.28 -17.39 -7.31
CA ARG A 238 15.74 -18.47 -8.20
C ARG A 238 14.79 -18.65 -9.40
N TYR A 239 13.49 -18.63 -9.15
CA TYR A 239 12.45 -18.77 -10.17
C TYR A 239 12.57 -17.67 -11.23
N VAL A 240 12.63 -16.41 -10.79
CA VAL A 240 12.71 -15.26 -11.69
C VAL A 240 14.07 -15.17 -12.39
N GLN A 241 15.18 -15.51 -11.72
CA GLN A 241 16.50 -15.60 -12.37
C GLN A 241 16.51 -16.62 -13.51
N ALA A 242 15.92 -17.80 -13.28
CA ALA A 242 15.79 -18.81 -14.33
C ALA A 242 14.87 -18.34 -15.47
N GLY A 243 13.77 -17.65 -15.13
CA GLY A 243 12.90 -17.02 -16.13
C GLY A 243 13.63 -15.98 -16.98
N ILE A 244 14.38 -15.07 -16.37
CA ILE A 244 15.18 -14.06 -17.08
C ILE A 244 16.23 -14.74 -17.97
N LYS A 245 16.94 -15.76 -17.47
CA LYS A 245 17.91 -16.50 -18.27
C LYS A 245 17.24 -17.12 -19.49
N LYS A 246 16.12 -17.82 -19.29
CA LYS A 246 15.35 -18.43 -20.37
C LYS A 246 14.85 -17.39 -21.38
N LEU A 247 14.48 -16.19 -20.94
CA LEU A 247 14.07 -15.10 -21.82
C LEU A 247 15.21 -14.55 -22.70
N ARG A 248 16.47 -14.64 -22.27
CA ARG A 248 17.63 -14.24 -23.11
C ARG A 248 18.01 -15.28 -24.15
N ASP A 249 17.63 -16.53 -23.91
CA ASP A 249 17.92 -17.65 -24.79
C ASP A 249 16.86 -17.80 -25.91
N LEU A 250 15.82 -16.96 -25.91
CA LEU A 250 14.76 -16.86 -26.94
C LEU A 250 15.10 -15.83 -28.01
#